data_AF-A0A2S9G3J4-F1
#
_entry.id   AF-A0A2S9G3J4-F1
#
_cell.length_a   1.000
_cell.length_b   1.000
_cell.length_c   1.000
_cell.angle_alpha   90.00
_cell.angle_beta   90.00
_cell.angle_gamma   90.00
#
_symmetry.space_group_name_H-M   'P 1'
#
loop_
_entity.id
_entity.type
_entity.pdbx_description
1 polymer ?
#
loop_
_entity_poly.entity_id
_entity_poly.type
_entity_poly.pdbx_seq_one_letter_code
_entity_poly.pdbx_strand_id
1 'polypeptide(L)'
;VGAFLVYDGLSMPGGYAEVDPVGPRFFPVVIGAGLLVMAVVLAVAIPRGLKGEADAGEDIDPDMPSDWRTVGLLVGLFVLLIVL
;
A
#
# COMPACT_ATOMS: atom_id res chain seq x y z
N VAL A 1 -1.24 -4.93 1.74
CA VAL A 1 -0.84 -4.20 2.97
C VAL A 1 -2.02 -3.95 3.89
N GLY A 2 -3.07 -3.21 3.50
CA GLY A 2 -4.21 -2.92 4.40
C GLY A 2 -4.86 -4.16 5.04
N ALA A 3 -5.21 -5.18 4.23
CA ALA A 3 -5.74 -6.45 4.74
C ALA A 3 -4.78 -7.17 5.71
N PHE A 4 -3.47 -7.08 5.44
CA PHE A 4 -2.45 -7.65 6.31
C PHE A 4 -2.40 -6.93 7.67
N LEU A 5 -2.49 -5.60 7.71
CA LEU A 5 -2.53 -4.84 8.97
C LEU A 5 -3.78 -5.16 9.80
N VAL A 6 -4.94 -5.34 9.16
CA VAL A 6 -6.16 -5.77 9.84
C VAL A 6 -5.98 -7.18 10.41
N TYR A 7 -5.46 -8.11 9.61
CA TYR A 7 -5.21 -9.48 10.05
C TYR A 7 -4.22 -9.52 11.22
N ASP A 8 -3.10 -8.83 11.11
CA ASP A 8 -2.07 -8.74 12.14
C ASP A 8 -2.66 -8.20 13.45
N GLY A 9 -3.32 -7.05 13.41
CA GLY A 9 -3.96 -6.43 14.58
C GLY A 9 -5.07 -7.28 15.23
N LEU A 10 -5.80 -8.09 14.45
CA LEU A 10 -6.81 -9.02 14.96
C LEU A 10 -6.21 -10.32 15.51
N SER A 11 -5.06 -10.75 14.98
CA SER A 11 -4.35 -11.97 15.39
C SER A 11 -3.37 -11.75 16.55
N MET A 12 -3.15 -10.49 16.95
CA MET A 12 -2.29 -10.14 18.08
C MET A 12 -2.77 -10.84 19.37
N PRO A 13 -1.88 -11.60 20.05
CA PRO A 13 -2.15 -12.11 21.38
C PRO A 13 -2.52 -10.96 22.32
N GLY A 14 -3.42 -11.20 23.28
CA GLY A 14 -3.78 -10.19 24.29
C GLY A 14 -2.56 -9.79 25.12
N GLY A 15 -1.92 -8.67 24.76
CA GLY A 15 -0.82 -8.07 25.49
C GLY A 15 -1.33 -7.14 26.58
N TYR A 16 -0.67 -7.19 27.74
CA TYR A 16 -0.96 -6.50 29.01
C TYR A 16 -0.99 -4.96 28.92
N ALA A 17 -1.87 -4.40 28.11
CA ALA A 17 -2.19 -2.97 28.09
C ALA A 17 -3.47 -2.73 28.89
N GLU A 18 -3.44 -3.04 30.18
CA GLU A 18 -4.56 -2.78 31.11
C GLU A 18 -4.71 -1.26 31.41
N VAL A 19 -3.72 -0.46 31.00
CA VAL A 19 -3.63 0.98 31.29
C VAL A 19 -3.87 1.91 30.09
N ASP A 20 -3.95 1.40 28.84
CA ASP A 20 -4.19 2.23 27.66
C ASP A 20 -5.62 2.08 27.13
N PRO A 21 -6.42 3.16 27.03
CA PRO A 21 -7.85 3.10 26.71
C PRO A 21 -8.19 2.55 25.32
N VAL A 22 -7.21 2.50 24.41
CA VAL A 22 -7.41 2.10 23.01
C VAL A 22 -6.71 0.78 22.65
N GLY A 23 -5.75 0.33 23.46
CA GLY A 23 -4.99 -0.91 23.26
C GLY A 23 -4.12 -0.94 21.98
N PRO A 24 -3.16 -1.89 21.88
CA PRO A 24 -2.20 -1.97 20.77
C PRO A 24 -2.83 -2.33 19.42
N ARG A 25 -4.06 -2.88 19.44
CA ARG A 25 -4.80 -3.33 18.25
C ARG A 25 -5.37 -2.16 17.44
N PHE A 26 -5.62 -1.02 18.07
CA PHE A 26 -6.39 0.08 17.46
C PHE A 26 -5.69 0.64 16.23
N PHE A 27 -4.40 0.94 16.35
CA PHE A 27 -3.63 1.54 15.26
C PHE A 27 -3.61 0.68 13.97
N PRO A 28 -3.15 -0.60 14.00
CA PRO A 28 -3.09 -1.41 12.78
C PRO A 28 -4.47 -1.65 12.16
N VAL A 29 -5.53 -1.79 12.97
CA VAL A 29 -6.90 -1.99 12.48
C VAL A 29 -7.43 -0.74 11.78
N VAL A 30 -7.28 0.45 12.38
CA VAL A 30 -7.78 1.70 11.79
C VAL A 30 -7.05 2.04 10.51
N ILE A 31 -5.72 1.95 10.50
CA ILE A 31 -4.92 2.20 9.30
C ILE A 31 -5.23 1.16 8.22
N GLY A 32 -5.31 -0.11 8.59
CA GLY A 32 -5.68 -1.19 7.66
C GLY A 32 -7.05 -0.97 7.02
N ALA A 33 -8.06 -0.59 7.81
CA ALA A 33 -9.39 -0.26 7.32
C ALA A 33 -9.38 0.96 6.40
N GLY A 34 -8.68 2.05 6.78
CA GLY A 34 -8.54 3.24 5.95
C GLY A 34 -7.90 2.95 4.59
N LEU A 35 -6.86 2.12 4.57
CA LEU A 35 -6.21 1.67 3.32
C LEU A 35 -7.16 0.84 2.46
N LEU A 36 -7.97 -0.04 3.05
CA LEU A 36 -8.97 -0.83 2.31
C LEU A 36 -10.07 0.05 1.73
N VAL A 37 -10.57 1.02 2.50
CA VAL A 37 -11.55 2.01 2.02
C VAL A 37 -10.97 2.76 0.83
N MET A 38 -9.73 3.25 0.94
CA MET A 38 -9.11 3.99 -0.16
C MET A 38 -8.86 3.11 -1.39
N ALA A 39 -8.47 1.84 -1.20
CA ALA A 39 -8.34 0.89 -2.29
C ALA A 39 -9.66 0.71 -3.05
N VAL A 40 -10.78 0.57 -2.33
CA VAL A 40 -12.13 0.47 -2.95
C VAL A 40 -12.49 1.76 -3.68
N VAL A 41 -12.27 2.92 -3.06
CA VAL A 41 -12.51 4.23 -3.69
C VAL A 41 -11.73 4.36 -4.99
N LEU A 42 -10.43 4.06 -4.98
CA LEU A 42 -9.56 4.15 -6.16
C LEU A 42 -9.92 3.12 -7.22
N ALA A 43 -10.19 1.88 -6.84
CA ALA A 43 -10.60 0.82 -7.76
C ALA A 43 -11.88 1.19 -8.54
N VAL A 44 -12.72 2.01 -7.94
CA VAL A 44 -13.94 2.53 -8.56
C VAL A 44 -13.70 3.85 -9.29
N ALA A 45 -12.84 4.72 -8.77
CA ALA A 45 -12.54 6.05 -9.33
C ALA A 45 -11.74 5.99 -10.63
N ILE A 46 -10.70 5.15 -10.68
CA ILE A 46 -9.80 4.99 -11.83
C ILE A 46 -10.56 4.60 -13.11
N PRO A 47 -11.41 3.55 -13.13
CA PRO A 47 -12.17 3.21 -14.34
C PRO A 47 -13.22 4.26 -14.71
N ARG A 48 -13.60 5.16 -13.79
CA ARG A 48 -14.45 6.31 -14.08
C ARG A 48 -13.69 7.48 -14.71
N GLY A 49 -12.39 7.31 -14.97
CA GLY A 49 -11.55 8.33 -15.57
C GLY A 49 -11.09 9.40 -14.58
N LEU A 50 -11.28 9.21 -13.27
CA LEU A 50 -10.71 10.10 -12.26
C LEU A 50 -9.20 9.88 -12.24
N LYS A 51 -8.47 10.91 -12.65
CA LYS A 51 -7.01 10.98 -12.63
C LYS A 51 -6.60 12.07 -11.64
N GLY A 52 -5.48 11.87 -10.96
CA GLY A 52 -4.85 12.96 -10.21
C GLY A 52 -4.37 14.05 -11.17
N GLU A 53 -4.21 15.27 -10.66
CA GLU A 53 -3.49 16.32 -11.39
C GLU A 53 -2.14 15.75 -11.85
N ALA A 54 -1.81 15.91 -13.13
CA ALA A 54 -0.48 15.52 -13.60
C ALA A 54 0.53 16.37 -12.84
N ASP A 55 1.50 15.72 -12.20
CA ASP A 55 2.57 16.42 -11.50
C ASP A 55 3.29 17.33 -12.51
N ALA A 56 3.48 18.59 -12.18
CA ALA A 56 3.99 19.62 -13.08
C ALA A 56 5.52 19.52 -13.30
N GLY A 57 6.05 18.29 -13.16
CA GLY A 57 7.46 17.98 -13.39
C GLY A 57 7.81 18.09 -14.86
N GLU A 58 9.01 18.59 -15.12
CA GLU A 58 9.57 18.86 -16.45
C GLU A 58 9.62 17.63 -17.39
N ASP A 59 9.65 16.41 -16.83
CA ASP A 59 9.89 15.15 -17.56
C ASP A 59 8.77 14.10 -17.42
N ILE A 60 7.54 14.51 -17.11
CA ILE A 60 6.42 13.57 -16.93
C ILE A 60 5.53 13.56 -18.17
N ASP A 61 5.75 12.58 -19.06
CA ASP A 61 4.84 12.25 -20.15
C ASP A 61 3.85 11.17 -19.70
N PRO A 62 2.59 11.51 -19.38
CA PRO A 62 1.58 10.56 -18.93
C PRO A 62 1.13 9.56 -20.01
N ASP A 63 1.48 9.79 -21.28
CA ASP A 63 1.16 8.90 -22.40
C ASP A 63 2.31 7.93 -22.76
N MET A 64 3.47 8.07 -22.09
CA MET A 64 4.61 7.17 -22.28
C MET A 64 4.28 5.75 -21.75
N PRO A 65 4.48 4.68 -22.55
CA PRO A 65 4.23 3.32 -22.11
C PRO A 65 5.22 2.88 -21.02
N SER A 66 4.78 2.06 -20.07
CA SER A 66 5.65 1.51 -19.03
C SER A 66 6.77 0.64 -19.61
N ASP A 67 8.02 0.89 -19.19
CA ASP A 67 9.19 0.08 -19.57
C ASP A 67 9.30 -1.21 -18.73
N TRP A 68 8.62 -2.25 -19.21
CA TRP A 68 8.64 -3.58 -18.58
C TRP A 68 10.00 -4.27 -18.60
N ARG A 69 10.91 -3.89 -19.51
CA ARG A 69 12.25 -4.47 -19.57
C ARG A 69 13.06 -4.02 -18.36
N THR A 70 13.06 -2.73 -18.08
CA THR A 70 13.75 -2.17 -16.91
C THR A 70 13.16 -2.70 -15.60
N VAL A 71 11.83 -2.80 -15.51
CA VAL A 71 11.17 -3.44 -14.35
C VAL A 71 11.66 -4.88 -14.15
N GLY A 72 11.72 -5.68 -15.22
CA GLY A 72 12.22 -7.06 -15.14
C GLY A 72 13.68 -7.16 -14.67
N LEU A 73 14.55 -6.25 -15.15
CA LEU A 73 15.95 -6.19 -14.70
C LEU A 73 16.05 -5.83 -13.21
N LEU A 74 15.27 -4.87 -12.74
CA LEU A 74 15.23 -4.49 -11.32
C LEU A 74 14.74 -5.64 -10.44
N VAL A 75 13.69 -6.35 -10.85
CA VAL A 75 13.20 -7.55 -10.14
C VAL A 75 14.31 -8.60 -10.05
N GLY A 76 14.99 -8.90 -11.16
CA GLY A 76 16.10 -9.86 -11.17
C GLY A 76 17.25 -9.44 -10.24
N LEU A 77 17.61 -8.15 -10.25
CA LEU A 77 18.63 -7.59 -9.36
C LEU A 77 18.24 -7.73 -7.87
N PHE A 78 16.99 -7.40 -7.51
CA PHE A 78 16.51 -7.56 -6.14
C PHE A 78 16.49 -9.01 -5.69
N VAL A 79 16.06 -9.93 -6.55
CA VAL A 79 16.11 -11.37 -6.24
C VAL A 79 17.56 -11.81 -6.01
N LEU A 80 18.49 -11.42 -6.87
CA LEU A 80 19.91 -11.72 -6.70
C LEU A 80 20.45 -11.15 -5.37
N LEU A 81 20.10 -9.90 -5.04
CA LEU A 81 20.50 -9.24 -3.80
C LEU A 81 19.97 -9.95 -2.54
N ILE A 82 18.76 -10.52 -2.59
CA ILE A 82 18.16 -11.22 -1.45
C ILE A 82 18.76 -12.62 -1.27
N VAL A 83 19.15 -13.27 -2.36
CA VAL A 83 19.60 -14.67 -2.36
C VAL A 83 21.11 -14.82 -2.12
N LEU A 84 21.92 -13.82 -2.48
CA LEU A 84 23.38 -13.81 -2.33
C LEU A 84 23.82 -13.14 -1.02
#